data_AF-A0A6J8CCZ3-F1
#
_entry.id   AF-A0A6J8CCZ3-F1
#
_cell.length_a   1.000
_cell.length_b   1.000
_cell.length_c   1.000
_cell.angle_alpha   90.00
_cell.angle_beta   90.00
_cell.angle_gamma   90.00
#
_symmetry.space_group_name_H-M   'P 1'
#
loop_
_entity.id
_entity.type
_entity.pdbx_description
1 polymer ?
#
loop_
_entity_poly.entity_id
_entity_poly.type
_entity_poly.pdbx_seq_one_letter_code
_entity_poly.pdbx_strand_id
1 'polypeptide(L)'
;MKDTQQTLAKYGNLRLHKFASNCAEVMSAFHASDLASNLKDLDLEVDSKPLQRSLGLSWDVNTDNFLFLLSSENKPITRRGILSTINSIYDPLGFLAPVILQGKLLLRKIVSETVDWDQPLSDETAIEWKSWRDTLIAIETLRIPRPYVPYLGKTVTKELHVFSDASENAIAAVAYLRTTNSGGEPKMGFILGKAKVAPTSGHTIPRLELSAAVLAVEITQTIVDNLDLHIDTVKFYTDSKVVLGYISNETRRFFIYVANIVEKIRKFSSPNQWNYVPTNRNPADSGKRSVPAHEIHSSEWLLGPRQLLFSEQKKNSEDKYQLIDPEEDREIRATVNVPKTFATPERKGIGTDRFN
;
A
#
# COMPACT_ATOMS: atom_id res chain seq x y z
N MET A 1 -8.07 -18.65 -25.51
CA MET A 1 -9.34 -17.86 -25.58
C MET A 1 -10.34 -18.43 -26.58
N LYS A 2 -9.96 -18.76 -27.83
CA LYS A 2 -10.88 -19.41 -28.78
C LYS A 2 -11.42 -20.74 -28.26
N ASP A 3 -10.56 -21.59 -27.72
CA ASP A 3 -10.97 -22.87 -27.12
C ASP A 3 -11.94 -22.67 -25.96
N THR A 4 -11.71 -21.63 -25.15
CA THR A 4 -12.61 -21.23 -24.05
C THR A 4 -13.98 -20.80 -24.59
N GLN A 5 -14.01 -19.95 -25.62
CA GLN A 5 -15.25 -19.51 -26.27
C GLN A 5 -16.03 -20.70 -26.83
N GLN A 6 -15.35 -21.62 -27.52
CA GLN A 6 -15.98 -22.83 -28.08
C GLN A 6 -16.48 -23.77 -26.98
N THR A 7 -15.69 -23.99 -25.94
CA THR A 7 -16.06 -24.86 -24.80
C THR A 7 -17.28 -24.31 -24.07
N LEU A 8 -17.30 -23.02 -23.76
CA LEU A 8 -18.43 -22.38 -23.08
C LEU A 8 -19.68 -22.34 -23.95
N ALA A 9 -19.54 -22.12 -25.26
CA ALA A 9 -20.68 -22.20 -26.18
C ALA A 9 -21.24 -23.62 -26.26
N LYS A 10 -20.36 -24.63 -26.39
CA LYS A 10 -20.75 -26.04 -26.58
C LYS A 10 -21.34 -26.68 -25.33
N TYR A 11 -20.72 -26.48 -24.17
CA TYR A 11 -21.09 -27.18 -22.93
C TYR A 11 -21.89 -26.31 -21.95
N GLY A 12 -21.71 -24.98 -22.00
CA GLY A 12 -22.38 -24.04 -21.11
C GLY A 12 -23.54 -23.29 -21.75
N ASN A 13 -23.72 -23.38 -23.08
CA ASN A 13 -24.62 -22.51 -23.85
C ASN A 13 -24.36 -21.01 -23.57
N LEU A 14 -23.10 -20.65 -23.30
CA LEU A 14 -22.66 -19.30 -22.99
C LEU A 14 -21.87 -18.73 -24.17
N ARG A 15 -22.40 -17.66 -24.77
CA ARG A 15 -21.68 -16.89 -25.79
C ARG A 15 -20.77 -15.87 -25.10
N LEU A 16 -19.46 -16.06 -25.21
CA LEU A 16 -18.52 -14.98 -24.87
C LEU A 16 -18.56 -13.91 -25.96
N HIS A 17 -18.66 -12.65 -25.53
CA HIS A 17 -18.69 -11.47 -26.38
C HIS A 17 -18.09 -10.27 -25.61
N LYS A 18 -18.02 -9.10 -26.25
CA LYS A 18 -17.34 -7.88 -25.78
C LYS A 18 -15.81 -8.05 -25.61
N PHE A 19 -15.16 -8.76 -26.54
CA PHE A 19 -13.70 -8.85 -26.54
C PHE A 19 -13.06 -7.47 -26.80
N ALA A 20 -12.03 -7.16 -26.02
CA ALA A 20 -11.18 -5.99 -26.18
C ALA A 20 -9.74 -6.38 -25.80
N SER A 21 -8.77 -5.91 -26.59
CA SER A 21 -7.35 -6.18 -26.39
C SER A 21 -6.51 -5.05 -26.98
N ASN A 22 -5.37 -4.77 -26.34
CA ASN A 22 -4.34 -3.87 -26.87
C ASN A 22 -3.58 -4.48 -28.06
N CYS A 23 -3.73 -5.78 -28.34
CA CYS A 23 -3.07 -6.47 -29.45
C CYS A 23 -4.02 -6.60 -30.66
N ALA A 24 -3.63 -6.05 -31.81
CA ALA A 24 -4.40 -6.12 -33.05
C ALA A 24 -4.61 -7.55 -33.54
N GLU A 25 -3.58 -8.40 -33.45
CA GLU A 25 -3.65 -9.82 -33.81
C GLU A 25 -4.67 -10.59 -32.96
N VAL A 26 -4.78 -10.25 -31.68
CA VAL A 26 -5.79 -10.85 -30.80
C VAL A 26 -7.19 -10.38 -31.19
N MET A 27 -7.34 -9.11 -31.56
CA MET A 27 -8.64 -8.55 -31.97
C MET A 27 -9.13 -9.14 -33.30
N SER A 28 -8.25 -9.27 -34.30
CA SER A 28 -8.58 -9.85 -35.61
C SER A 28 -8.93 -11.34 -35.54
N ALA A 29 -8.55 -12.01 -34.45
CA ALA A 29 -8.86 -13.41 -34.23
C ALA A 29 -10.35 -13.67 -33.93
N PHE A 30 -11.13 -12.66 -33.50
CA PHE A 30 -12.55 -12.80 -33.14
C PHE A 30 -13.48 -12.18 -34.20
N HIS A 31 -14.71 -12.69 -34.28
CA HIS A 31 -15.71 -12.12 -35.17
C HIS A 31 -16.13 -10.72 -34.69
N ALA A 32 -16.33 -9.76 -35.61
CA ALA A 32 -16.66 -8.37 -35.29
C ALA A 32 -17.87 -8.23 -34.34
N SER A 33 -18.88 -9.09 -34.47
CA SER A 33 -20.06 -9.09 -33.60
C SER A 33 -19.74 -9.38 -32.12
N ASP A 34 -18.65 -10.09 -31.85
CA ASP A 34 -18.20 -10.48 -30.51
C ASP A 34 -17.25 -9.44 -29.89
N LEU A 35 -16.81 -8.43 -30.63
CA LEU A 35 -15.99 -7.34 -30.09
C LEU A 35 -16.83 -6.40 -29.20
N ALA A 36 -16.18 -5.63 -28.33
CA ALA A 36 -16.85 -4.62 -27.51
C ALA A 36 -17.61 -3.63 -28.40
N SER A 37 -18.77 -3.13 -27.94
CA SER A 37 -19.71 -2.36 -28.79
C SER A 37 -19.11 -1.11 -29.42
N ASN A 38 -18.13 -0.50 -28.76
CA ASN A 38 -17.38 0.64 -29.26
C ASN A 38 -16.22 0.26 -30.21
N LEU A 39 -15.93 -1.04 -30.38
CA LEU A 39 -14.89 -1.61 -31.25
C LEU A 39 -15.45 -2.34 -32.48
N LYS A 40 -16.79 -2.39 -32.65
CA LYS A 40 -17.43 -3.21 -33.70
C LYS A 40 -17.29 -2.66 -35.12
N ASP A 41 -17.24 -1.33 -35.24
CA ASP A 41 -17.22 -0.60 -36.51
C ASP A 41 -15.92 0.21 -36.69
N LEU A 42 -14.87 -0.17 -35.95
CA LEU A 42 -13.62 0.57 -35.88
C LEU A 42 -12.57 -0.09 -36.78
N ASP A 43 -11.95 0.68 -37.69
CA ASP A 43 -10.77 0.21 -38.41
C ASP A 43 -9.58 0.21 -37.43
N LEU A 44 -9.20 -0.98 -36.95
CA LEU A 44 -8.17 -1.14 -35.92
C LEU A 44 -6.77 -0.68 -36.35
N GLU A 45 -6.55 -0.42 -37.64
CA GLU A 45 -5.29 0.09 -38.20
C GLU A 45 -5.27 1.62 -38.35
N VAL A 46 -6.44 2.27 -38.43
CA VAL A 46 -6.55 3.71 -38.78
C VAL A 46 -7.19 4.54 -37.67
N ASP A 47 -8.14 3.96 -36.92
CA ASP A 47 -8.94 4.69 -35.95
C ASP A 47 -8.39 4.56 -34.52
N SER A 48 -8.59 5.63 -33.72
CA SER A 48 -8.25 5.58 -32.30
C SER A 48 -9.18 4.63 -31.54
N LYS A 49 -8.63 3.60 -30.89
CA LYS A 49 -9.45 2.67 -30.09
C LYS A 49 -10.12 3.41 -28.93
N PRO A 50 -11.40 3.17 -28.67
CA PRO A 50 -12.16 3.81 -27.62
C PRO A 50 -11.68 3.35 -26.24
N LEU A 51 -11.94 4.21 -25.25
CA LEU A 51 -11.73 3.92 -23.84
C LEU A 51 -12.56 2.70 -23.41
N GLN A 52 -11.92 1.73 -22.77
CA GLN A 52 -12.57 0.58 -22.16
C GLN A 52 -12.63 0.75 -20.64
N ARG A 53 -13.39 -0.12 -19.97
CA ARG A 53 -13.32 -0.29 -18.51
C ARG A 53 -12.85 -1.69 -18.17
N SER A 54 -11.89 -1.78 -17.26
CA SER A 54 -11.42 -3.04 -16.68
C SER A 54 -11.58 -2.98 -15.17
N LEU A 55 -12.46 -3.81 -14.62
CA LEU A 55 -12.75 -3.89 -13.18
C LEU A 55 -13.03 -2.52 -12.50
N GLY A 56 -13.65 -1.60 -13.25
CA GLY A 56 -14.00 -0.25 -12.80
C GLY A 56 -12.97 0.85 -13.13
N LEU A 57 -11.73 0.49 -13.48
CA LEU A 57 -10.73 1.44 -13.98
C LEU A 57 -10.96 1.72 -15.46
N SER A 58 -10.75 2.97 -15.88
CA SER A 58 -10.75 3.31 -17.30
C SER A 58 -9.42 2.89 -17.92
N TRP A 59 -9.46 2.28 -19.11
CA TRP A 59 -8.30 1.71 -19.78
C TRP A 59 -8.27 2.17 -21.23
N ASP A 60 -7.22 2.92 -21.58
CA ASP A 60 -6.89 3.24 -22.96
C ASP A 60 -6.14 2.06 -23.58
N VAL A 61 -6.84 1.39 -24.48
CA VAL A 61 -6.37 0.18 -25.16
C VAL A 61 -5.24 0.47 -26.16
N ASN A 62 -5.17 1.68 -26.72
CA ASN A 62 -4.12 2.03 -27.68
C ASN A 62 -2.79 2.17 -26.99
N THR A 63 -2.77 2.94 -25.91
CA THR A 63 -1.54 3.28 -25.19
C THR A 63 -1.23 2.32 -24.05
N ASP A 64 -2.15 1.39 -23.75
CA ASP A 64 -2.11 0.44 -22.65
C ASP A 64 -1.95 1.09 -21.27
N ASN A 65 -2.67 2.19 -21.05
CA ASN A 65 -2.65 2.95 -19.80
C ASN A 65 -4.00 2.94 -19.10
N PHE A 66 -3.99 2.84 -17.78
CA PHE A 66 -5.13 3.22 -16.96
C PHE A 66 -5.26 4.74 -16.89
N LEU A 67 -6.51 5.19 -16.96
CA LEU A 67 -6.93 6.58 -16.87
C LEU A 67 -7.88 6.76 -15.69
N PHE A 68 -7.92 7.98 -15.17
CA PHE A 68 -8.91 8.40 -14.18
C PHE A 68 -9.86 9.41 -14.82
N LEU A 69 -11.16 9.21 -14.61
CA LEU A 69 -12.21 10.11 -15.06
C LEU A 69 -12.94 10.64 -13.85
N LEU A 70 -13.13 11.95 -13.78
CA LEU A 70 -13.94 12.54 -12.72
C LEU A 70 -15.41 12.51 -13.08
N SER A 71 -16.26 12.47 -12.05
CA SER A 71 -17.69 12.72 -12.24
C SER A 71 -17.90 14.21 -12.51
N SER A 72 -18.65 14.53 -13.56
CA SER A 72 -19.09 15.90 -13.88
C SER A 72 -20.24 16.37 -12.99
N GLU A 73 -20.73 15.54 -12.07
CA GLU A 73 -21.84 15.88 -11.18
C GLU A 73 -21.40 16.91 -10.13
N ASN A 74 -22.04 18.10 -10.18
CA ASN A 74 -21.88 19.10 -9.15
C ASN A 74 -22.63 18.67 -7.89
N LYS A 75 -21.87 18.18 -6.91
CA LYS A 75 -22.39 17.77 -5.60
C LYS A 75 -22.50 18.96 -4.65
N PRO A 76 -23.53 19.03 -3.79
CA PRO A 76 -23.65 20.07 -2.77
C PRO A 76 -22.42 20.13 -1.86
N ILE A 77 -22.06 21.33 -1.40
CA ILE A 77 -20.97 21.51 -0.42
C ILE A 77 -21.51 21.25 0.98
N THR A 78 -21.83 19.98 1.21
CA THR A 78 -22.28 19.41 2.48
C THR A 78 -21.37 18.23 2.83
N ARG A 79 -21.43 17.74 4.07
CA ARG A 79 -20.64 16.56 4.49
C ARG A 79 -20.89 15.36 3.57
N ARG A 80 -22.16 15.13 3.22
CA ARG A 80 -22.57 14.06 2.32
C ARG A 80 -22.01 14.25 0.91
N GLY A 81 -22.06 15.47 0.38
CA GLY A 81 -21.52 15.77 -0.96
C GLY A 81 -20.01 15.59 -1.04
N ILE A 82 -19.28 16.01 -0.01
CA ILE A 82 -17.83 15.81 0.12
C ILE A 82 -17.47 14.33 0.18
N LEU A 83 -18.10 13.58 1.08
CA LEU A 83 -17.91 12.12 1.19
C LEU A 83 -18.20 11.42 -0.14
N SER A 84 -19.30 11.78 -0.79
CA SER A 84 -19.69 11.24 -2.09
C SER A 84 -18.67 11.57 -3.19
N THR A 85 -18.07 12.76 -3.17
CA THR A 85 -17.03 13.16 -4.13
C THR A 85 -15.77 12.33 -3.94
N ILE A 86 -15.27 12.22 -2.70
CA ILE A 86 -14.08 11.41 -2.37
C ILE A 86 -14.29 9.95 -2.80
N ASN A 87 -15.44 9.36 -2.46
CA ASN A 87 -15.74 7.97 -2.79
C ASN A 87 -16.04 7.72 -4.27
N SER A 88 -16.29 8.76 -5.08
CA SER A 88 -16.46 8.60 -6.53
C SER A 88 -15.14 8.40 -7.27
N ILE A 89 -14.00 8.70 -6.64
CA ILE A 89 -12.67 8.42 -7.21
C ILE A 89 -12.37 6.94 -6.99
N TYR A 90 -12.56 6.14 -8.03
CA TYR A 90 -12.30 4.70 -7.98
C TYR A 90 -10.81 4.40 -8.20
N ASP A 91 -10.11 4.08 -7.11
CA ASP A 91 -8.67 3.77 -7.11
C ASP A 91 -8.38 2.51 -6.27
N PRO A 92 -8.67 1.30 -6.80
CA PRO A 92 -8.51 0.05 -6.06
C PRO A 92 -7.04 -0.31 -5.77
N LEU A 93 -6.10 0.18 -6.58
CA LEU A 93 -4.66 -0.10 -6.46
C LEU A 93 -3.89 1.01 -5.73
N GLY A 94 -4.53 2.13 -5.41
CA GLY A 94 -3.93 3.20 -4.62
C GLY A 94 -2.93 4.08 -5.37
N PHE A 95 -3.08 4.24 -6.68
CA PHE A 95 -2.24 5.14 -7.48
C PHE A 95 -2.38 6.60 -7.01
N LEU A 96 -3.61 6.98 -6.67
CA LEU A 96 -4.01 8.32 -6.23
C LEU A 96 -4.17 8.41 -4.71
N ALA A 97 -3.77 7.38 -3.95
CA ALA A 97 -3.92 7.35 -2.50
C ALA A 97 -3.38 8.63 -1.80
N PRO A 98 -2.23 9.22 -2.19
CA PRO A 98 -1.77 10.50 -1.64
C PRO A 98 -2.71 11.68 -1.92
N VAL A 99 -3.29 11.74 -3.12
CA VAL A 99 -4.22 12.81 -3.55
C VAL A 99 -5.54 12.68 -2.81
N ILE A 100 -6.07 11.46 -2.73
CA ILE A 100 -7.33 11.14 -2.05
C ILE A 100 -7.20 11.35 -0.53
N LEU A 101 -6.01 11.14 0.05
CA LEU A 101 -5.77 11.33 1.47
C LEU A 101 -6.10 12.76 1.92
N GLN A 102 -5.73 13.78 1.13
CA GLN A 102 -6.02 15.16 1.48
C GLN A 102 -7.54 15.39 1.62
N GLY A 103 -8.34 14.92 0.67
CA GLY A 103 -9.81 14.94 0.78
C GLY A 103 -10.32 14.21 2.02
N LYS A 104 -9.75 13.05 2.35
CA LYS A 104 -10.11 12.30 3.57
C LYS A 104 -9.74 13.03 4.87
N LEU A 105 -8.63 13.76 4.90
CA LEU A 105 -8.24 14.59 6.04
C LEU A 105 -9.18 15.78 6.23
N LEU A 106 -9.60 16.43 5.13
CA LEU A 106 -10.64 17.45 5.16
C LEU A 106 -11.96 16.89 5.69
N LEU A 107 -12.38 15.73 5.18
CA LEU A 107 -13.58 15.06 5.68
C LEU A 107 -13.48 14.75 7.18
N ARG A 108 -12.32 14.29 7.68
CA ARG A 108 -12.10 14.06 9.11
C ARG A 108 -12.29 15.34 9.93
N LYS A 109 -11.73 16.47 9.47
CA LYS A 109 -11.89 17.79 10.10
C LYS A 109 -13.38 18.16 10.17
N ILE A 110 -14.08 18.03 9.06
CA ILE A 110 -15.51 18.38 8.98
C ILE A 110 -16.36 17.48 9.89
N VAL A 111 -16.13 16.17 9.90
CA VAL A 111 -16.90 15.23 10.73
C VAL A 111 -16.72 15.50 12.22
N SER A 112 -15.57 16.06 12.63
CA SER A 112 -15.35 16.47 14.02
C SER A 112 -16.16 17.70 14.46
N GLU A 113 -16.69 18.48 13.52
CA GLU A 113 -17.61 19.58 13.82
C GLU A 113 -19.02 19.01 14.12
N THR A 114 -19.91 19.75 14.78
CA THR A 114 -21.27 19.31 15.15
C THR A 114 -22.35 19.62 14.08
N VAL A 115 -21.96 19.82 12.82
CA VAL A 115 -22.86 20.14 11.70
C VAL A 115 -23.60 18.89 11.21
N ASP A 116 -24.85 19.03 10.75
CA ASP A 116 -25.59 17.90 10.17
C ASP A 116 -25.09 17.55 8.75
N TRP A 117 -25.38 16.34 8.26
CA TRP A 117 -24.83 15.78 7.02
C TRP A 117 -25.19 16.55 5.75
N ASP A 118 -26.37 17.16 5.75
CA ASP A 118 -26.95 17.84 4.60
C ASP A 118 -26.98 19.38 4.78
N GLN A 119 -26.39 19.88 5.87
CA GLN A 119 -26.23 21.31 6.08
C GLN A 119 -25.02 21.87 5.31
N PRO A 120 -25.12 23.12 4.79
CA PRO A 120 -23.99 23.81 4.19
C PRO A 120 -22.82 23.94 5.17
N LEU A 121 -21.60 23.79 4.66
CA LEU A 121 -20.38 24.00 5.44
C LEU A 121 -20.05 25.49 5.58
N SER A 122 -19.20 25.83 6.55
CA SER A 122 -18.66 27.19 6.69
C SER A 122 -17.90 27.63 5.44
N ASP A 123 -17.83 28.94 5.20
CA ASP A 123 -17.14 29.50 4.03
C ASP A 123 -15.65 29.09 4.00
N GLU A 124 -14.99 29.08 5.15
CA GLU A 124 -13.59 28.65 5.29
C GLU A 124 -13.38 27.21 4.79
N THR A 125 -14.19 26.28 5.29
CA THR A 125 -14.15 24.86 4.90
C THR A 125 -14.54 24.68 3.44
N ALA A 126 -15.52 25.45 2.95
CA ALA A 126 -15.92 25.42 1.54
C ALA A 126 -14.80 25.89 0.61
N ILE A 127 -14.02 26.90 1.00
CA ILE A 127 -12.85 27.37 0.24
C ILE A 127 -11.76 26.28 0.21
N GLU A 128 -11.43 25.70 1.36
CA GLU A 128 -10.43 24.63 1.46
C GLU A 128 -10.82 23.41 0.61
N TRP A 129 -12.10 23.01 0.68
CA TRP A 129 -12.67 21.94 -0.14
C TRP A 129 -12.60 22.23 -1.64
N LYS A 130 -13.03 23.42 -2.07
CA LYS A 130 -12.98 23.83 -3.48
C LYS A 130 -11.54 23.83 -4.00
N SER A 131 -10.61 24.38 -3.23
CA SER A 131 -9.18 24.40 -3.57
C SER A 131 -8.67 22.98 -3.88
N TRP A 132 -8.91 22.02 -2.98
CA TRP A 132 -8.52 20.63 -3.22
C TRP A 132 -9.25 20.00 -4.41
N ARG A 133 -10.58 20.13 -4.47
CA ARG A 133 -11.42 19.54 -5.53
C ARG A 133 -10.99 20.04 -6.92
N ASP A 134 -10.71 21.33 -7.04
CA ASP A 134 -10.34 21.95 -8.31
C ASP A 134 -8.96 21.46 -8.79
N THR A 135 -8.09 21.00 -7.88
CA THR A 135 -6.84 20.32 -8.29
C THR A 135 -7.09 18.96 -8.96
N LEU A 136 -8.20 18.29 -8.65
CA LEU A 136 -8.46 16.92 -9.12
C LEU A 136 -8.52 16.84 -10.64
N ILE A 137 -8.88 17.92 -11.35
CA ILE A 137 -8.92 17.93 -12.81
C ILE A 137 -7.58 17.47 -13.43
N ALA A 138 -6.47 17.69 -12.73
CA ALA A 138 -5.15 17.26 -13.16
C ALA A 138 -4.99 15.73 -13.20
N ILE A 139 -5.81 14.95 -12.49
CA ILE A 139 -5.73 13.48 -12.54
C ILE A 139 -6.26 12.91 -13.87
N GLU A 140 -7.08 13.66 -14.62
CA GLU A 140 -7.61 13.19 -15.91
C GLU A 140 -6.53 13.12 -16.99
N THR A 141 -5.42 13.84 -16.81
CA THR A 141 -4.24 13.77 -17.67
C THR A 141 -3.25 12.69 -17.23
N LEU A 142 -3.42 12.10 -16.04
CA LEU A 142 -2.57 11.03 -15.54
C LEU A 142 -2.70 9.80 -16.43
N ARG A 143 -1.55 9.20 -16.77
CA ARG A 143 -1.44 7.96 -17.53
C ARG A 143 -0.64 6.97 -16.71
N ILE A 144 -1.27 5.88 -16.29
CA ILE A 144 -0.62 4.82 -15.53
C ILE A 144 -0.44 3.61 -16.44
N PRO A 145 0.79 3.20 -16.78
CA PRO A 145 1.01 1.98 -17.54
C PRO A 145 0.36 0.78 -16.86
N ARG A 146 -0.48 0.04 -17.59
CA ARG A 146 -1.05 -1.22 -17.09
C ARG A 146 0.02 -2.26 -16.75
N PRO A 147 1.08 -2.49 -17.56
CA PRO A 147 2.14 -3.42 -17.18
C PRO A 147 3.03 -2.82 -16.08
N TYR A 148 3.37 -3.63 -15.07
CA TYR A 148 4.30 -3.21 -14.01
C TYR A 148 5.68 -2.82 -14.57
N VAL A 149 6.24 -3.70 -15.41
CA VAL A 149 7.54 -3.50 -16.06
C VAL A 149 7.51 -4.03 -17.50
N PRO A 150 8.32 -3.47 -18.41
CA PRO A 150 8.47 -4.01 -19.75
C PRO A 150 9.04 -5.45 -19.72
N TYR A 151 8.53 -6.31 -20.60
CA TYR A 151 9.08 -7.66 -20.85
C TYR A 151 9.25 -8.56 -19.61
N LEU A 152 8.24 -8.58 -18.72
CA LEU A 152 8.26 -9.37 -17.48
C LEU A 152 8.69 -10.84 -17.67
N GLY A 153 8.31 -11.47 -18.80
CA GLY A 153 8.69 -12.86 -19.13
C GLY A 153 10.18 -13.10 -19.42
N LYS A 154 10.99 -12.05 -19.63
CA LYS A 154 12.45 -12.11 -19.84
C LYS A 154 13.25 -11.73 -18.58
N THR A 155 12.58 -11.56 -17.45
CA THR A 155 13.23 -11.16 -16.19
C THR A 155 13.79 -12.36 -15.45
N VAL A 156 15.02 -12.24 -14.95
CA VAL A 156 15.73 -13.27 -14.21
C VAL A 156 15.36 -13.22 -12.73
N THR A 157 15.36 -12.03 -12.14
CA THR A 157 14.98 -11.82 -10.73
C THR A 157 13.78 -10.89 -10.61
N LYS A 158 12.97 -11.14 -9.59
CA LYS A 158 11.75 -10.42 -9.24
C LYS A 158 11.72 -10.22 -7.73
N GLU A 159 11.94 -8.98 -7.31
CA GLU A 159 11.94 -8.58 -5.91
C GLU A 159 10.75 -7.67 -5.63
N LEU A 160 10.07 -7.90 -4.50
CA LEU A 160 9.04 -7.03 -3.99
C LEU A 160 9.64 -6.11 -2.92
N HIS A 161 9.55 -4.80 -3.12
CA HIS A 161 10.01 -3.80 -2.16
C HIS A 161 8.82 -3.02 -1.60
N VAL A 162 8.65 -3.06 -0.28
CA VAL A 162 7.49 -2.47 0.39
C VAL A 162 7.94 -1.46 1.43
N PHE A 163 7.48 -0.23 1.28
CA PHE A 163 7.82 0.90 2.13
C PHE A 163 6.64 1.23 3.01
N SER A 164 6.89 1.61 4.26
CA SER A 164 5.87 2.06 5.19
C SER A 164 6.30 3.33 5.89
N ASP A 165 5.32 4.15 6.24
CA ASP A 165 5.53 5.39 6.97
C ASP A 165 4.26 5.78 7.75
N ALA A 166 4.43 6.55 8.82
CA ALA A 166 3.37 7.06 9.65
C ALA A 166 3.58 8.53 10.04
N SER A 167 2.46 9.20 10.32
CA SER A 167 2.39 10.48 11.02
C SER A 167 1.10 10.51 11.85
N GLU A 168 0.94 11.59 12.62
CA GLU A 168 -0.31 11.88 13.34
C GLU A 168 -1.53 12.01 12.43
N ASN A 169 -1.33 12.28 11.14
CA ASN A 169 -2.40 12.44 10.17
C ASN A 169 -2.76 11.15 9.46
N ALA A 170 -1.77 10.33 9.12
CA ALA A 170 -1.98 9.16 8.28
C ALA A 170 -0.87 8.11 8.44
N ILE A 171 -1.24 6.86 8.15
CA ILE A 171 -0.30 5.77 7.89
C ILE A 171 -0.36 5.40 6.40
N ALA A 172 0.78 5.04 5.83
CA ALA A 172 0.88 4.68 4.43
C ALA A 172 1.82 3.49 4.22
N ALA A 173 1.51 2.70 3.19
CA ALA A 173 2.42 1.71 2.67
C ALA A 173 2.33 1.63 1.14
N VAL A 174 3.45 1.36 0.48
CA VAL A 174 3.54 1.26 -0.99
C VAL A 174 4.50 0.17 -1.41
N ALA A 175 4.10 -0.60 -2.41
CA ALA A 175 4.82 -1.76 -2.91
C ALA A 175 5.22 -1.60 -4.39
N TYR A 176 6.46 -1.96 -4.69
CA TYR A 176 7.03 -1.92 -6.03
C TYR A 176 7.60 -3.29 -6.43
N LEU A 177 7.40 -3.65 -7.69
CA LEU A 177 8.08 -4.78 -8.33
C LEU A 177 9.39 -4.27 -8.90
N ARG A 178 10.52 -4.78 -8.42
CA ARG A 178 11.83 -4.60 -9.04
C ARG A 178 12.19 -5.87 -9.79
N THR A 179 12.58 -5.74 -11.05
CA THR A 179 13.03 -6.88 -11.85
C THR A 179 14.38 -6.63 -12.46
N THR A 180 15.21 -7.67 -12.60
CA THR A 180 16.47 -7.58 -13.33
C THR A 180 16.44 -8.55 -14.51
N ASN A 181 16.86 -8.09 -15.68
CA ASN A 181 16.98 -8.94 -16.88
C ASN A 181 18.34 -9.67 -16.90
N SER A 182 18.55 -10.53 -17.90
CA SER A 182 19.82 -11.25 -18.09
C SER A 182 21.03 -10.33 -18.33
N GLY A 183 20.79 -9.09 -18.76
CA GLY A 183 21.83 -8.06 -18.93
C GLY A 183 22.14 -7.27 -17.65
N GLY A 184 21.50 -7.58 -16.52
CA GLY A 184 21.71 -6.88 -15.25
C GLY A 184 20.97 -5.55 -15.14
N GLU A 185 20.15 -5.15 -16.12
CA GLU A 185 19.44 -3.87 -16.10
C GLU A 185 18.20 -3.97 -15.18
N PRO A 186 18.11 -3.13 -14.12
CA PRO A 186 16.95 -3.12 -13.24
C PRO A 186 15.80 -2.29 -13.85
N LYS A 187 14.57 -2.81 -13.70
CA LYS A 187 13.31 -2.09 -13.97
C LYS A 187 12.45 -2.10 -12.71
N MET A 188 11.56 -1.13 -12.61
CA MET A 188 10.66 -0.98 -11.46
C MET A 188 9.26 -0.61 -11.92
N GLY A 189 8.25 -1.18 -11.24
CA GLY A 189 6.85 -0.85 -11.42
C GLY A 189 6.11 -0.72 -10.10
N PHE A 190 5.21 0.24 -10.00
CA PHE A 190 4.24 0.33 -8.90
C PHE A 190 3.28 -0.87 -8.94
N ILE A 191 3.00 -1.50 -7.81
CA ILE A 191 2.01 -2.59 -7.73
C ILE A 191 0.76 -2.14 -6.98
N LEU A 192 0.94 -1.69 -5.73
CA LEU A 192 -0.15 -1.41 -4.81
C LEU A 192 0.30 -0.39 -3.76
N GLY A 193 -0.52 0.62 -3.55
CA GLY A 193 -0.34 1.64 -2.53
C GLY A 193 -1.57 1.72 -1.63
N LYS A 194 -1.38 2.09 -0.37
CA LYS A 194 -2.48 2.28 0.57
C LYS A 194 -2.15 3.38 1.56
N ALA A 195 -3.03 4.37 1.66
CA ALA A 195 -2.97 5.41 2.68
C ALA A 195 -4.27 5.36 3.51
N LYS A 196 -4.12 5.40 4.84
CA LYS A 196 -5.24 5.41 5.80
C LYS A 196 -5.06 6.61 6.72
N VAL A 197 -6.16 7.31 6.99
CA VAL A 197 -6.18 8.40 7.98
C VAL A 197 -5.93 7.81 9.36
N ALA A 198 -5.04 8.42 10.13
CA ALA A 198 -4.71 7.98 11.48
C ALA A 198 -5.85 8.36 12.45
N PRO A 199 -6.09 7.56 13.51
CA PRO A 199 -7.03 7.91 14.56
C PRO A 199 -6.63 9.23 15.26
N THR A 200 -7.60 10.05 15.66
CA THR A 200 -7.36 11.34 16.33
C THR A 200 -7.00 11.22 17.81
N SER A 201 -7.31 10.08 18.45
CA SER A 201 -7.10 9.87 19.88
C SER A 201 -6.41 8.54 20.16
N GLY A 202 -5.51 8.53 21.15
CA GLY A 202 -5.09 7.31 21.85
C GLY A 202 -3.91 6.53 21.27
N HIS A 203 -3.25 7.03 20.21
CA HIS A 203 -2.07 6.37 19.63
C HIS A 203 -0.84 7.26 19.73
N THR A 204 0.25 6.69 20.26
CA THR A 204 1.58 7.31 20.23
C THR A 204 2.19 7.14 18.83
N ILE A 205 3.18 7.97 18.49
CA ILE A 205 3.90 7.87 17.21
C ILE A 205 4.46 6.45 16.97
N PRO A 206 5.14 5.78 17.93
CA PRO A 206 5.62 4.41 17.73
C PRO A 206 4.52 3.40 17.40
N ARG A 207 3.31 3.55 17.98
CA ARG A 207 2.16 2.69 17.67
C ARG A 207 1.62 2.93 16.27
N LEU A 208 1.65 4.17 15.78
CA LEU A 208 1.26 4.51 14.41
C LEU A 208 2.29 3.96 13.41
N GLU A 209 3.58 4.11 13.69
CA GLU A 209 4.67 3.53 12.88
C GLU A 209 4.57 1.99 12.81
N LEU A 210 4.31 1.32 13.94
CA LEU A 210 4.01 -0.12 13.98
C LEU A 210 2.77 -0.47 13.14
N SER A 211 1.74 0.37 13.16
CA SER A 211 0.53 0.16 12.36
C SER A 211 0.80 0.31 10.86
N ALA A 212 1.71 1.21 10.46
CA ALA A 212 2.18 1.30 9.08
C ALA A 212 2.97 0.06 8.66
N ALA A 213 3.79 -0.51 9.55
CA ALA A 213 4.48 -1.78 9.31
C ALA A 213 3.48 -2.95 9.13
N VAL A 214 2.41 -2.99 9.93
CA VAL A 214 1.31 -3.96 9.72
C VAL A 214 0.66 -3.76 8.35
N LEU A 215 0.41 -2.51 7.95
CA LEU A 215 -0.17 -2.20 6.64
C LEU A 215 0.72 -2.70 5.50
N ALA A 216 2.05 -2.56 5.63
CA ALA A 216 3.02 -3.07 4.65
C ALA A 216 2.89 -4.59 4.46
N VAL A 217 2.81 -5.32 5.56
CA VAL A 217 2.65 -6.78 5.55
C VAL A 217 1.30 -7.19 4.95
N GLU A 218 0.22 -6.48 5.27
CA GLU A 218 -1.11 -6.74 4.71
C GLU A 218 -1.16 -6.55 3.19
N ILE A 219 -0.53 -5.48 2.67
CA ILE A 219 -0.48 -5.27 1.22
C ILE A 219 0.43 -6.30 0.53
N THR A 220 1.54 -6.70 1.16
CA THR A 220 2.38 -7.79 0.65
C THR A 220 1.59 -9.08 0.52
N GLN A 221 0.84 -9.47 1.55
CA GLN A 221 0.02 -10.68 1.51
C GLN A 221 -1.00 -10.63 0.37
N THR A 222 -1.67 -9.49 0.22
CA THR A 222 -2.62 -9.26 -0.88
C THR A 222 -1.94 -9.43 -2.24
N ILE A 223 -0.73 -8.89 -2.40
CA ILE A 223 0.03 -9.00 -3.64
C ILE A 223 0.42 -10.46 -3.90
N VAL A 224 1.05 -11.13 -2.94
CA VAL A 224 1.53 -12.52 -3.12
C VAL A 224 0.38 -13.48 -3.40
N ASP A 225 -0.79 -13.28 -2.78
CA ASP A 225 -1.95 -14.17 -2.97
C ASP A 225 -2.65 -13.98 -4.32
N ASN A 226 -2.55 -12.79 -4.92
CA ASN A 226 -3.33 -12.44 -6.12
C ASN A 226 -2.47 -12.21 -7.36
N LEU A 227 -1.16 -12.01 -7.19
CA LEU A 227 -0.23 -11.85 -8.28
C LEU A 227 0.21 -13.24 -8.76
N ASP A 228 -0.23 -13.62 -9.95
CA ASP A 228 0.19 -14.86 -10.63
C ASP A 228 1.64 -14.74 -11.15
N LEU A 229 2.57 -14.50 -10.22
CA LEU A 229 3.98 -14.27 -10.46
C LEU A 229 4.80 -14.81 -9.29
N HIS A 230 5.82 -15.59 -9.59
CA HIS A 230 6.81 -15.99 -8.58
C HIS A 230 7.66 -14.79 -8.16
N ILE A 231 7.71 -14.50 -6.85
CA ILE A 231 8.53 -13.45 -6.25
C ILE A 231 9.70 -14.11 -5.52
N ASP A 232 10.92 -13.77 -5.91
CA ASP A 232 12.14 -14.39 -5.37
C ASP A 232 12.48 -13.85 -3.99
N THR A 233 12.19 -12.58 -3.72
CA THR A 233 12.55 -11.91 -2.47
C THR A 233 11.57 -10.79 -2.13
N VAL A 234 11.25 -10.65 -0.84
CA VAL A 234 10.45 -9.54 -0.32
C VAL A 234 11.27 -8.75 0.71
N LYS A 235 11.36 -7.44 0.54
CA LYS A 235 12.05 -6.51 1.44
C LYS A 235 11.09 -5.43 1.93
N PHE A 236 11.12 -5.17 3.23
CA PHE A 236 10.34 -4.13 3.89
C PHE A 236 11.25 -2.98 4.31
N TYR A 237 10.72 -1.76 4.28
CA TYR A 237 11.43 -0.54 4.59
C TYR A 237 10.61 0.38 5.50
N THR A 238 11.25 0.91 6.53
CA THR A 238 10.69 1.92 7.42
C THR A 238 11.79 2.90 7.85
N ASP A 239 11.43 4.14 8.11
CA ASP A 239 12.32 5.15 8.69
C ASP A 239 12.28 5.17 10.22
N SER A 240 11.45 4.33 10.85
CA SER A 240 11.42 4.17 12.30
C SER A 240 12.38 3.07 12.77
N LYS A 241 13.51 3.51 13.35
CA LYS A 241 14.41 2.60 14.06
C LYS A 241 13.77 1.98 15.30
N VAL A 242 12.78 2.64 15.91
CA VAL A 242 12.00 2.12 17.04
C VAL A 242 11.23 0.87 16.60
N VAL A 243 10.50 0.96 15.47
CA VAL A 243 9.80 -0.19 14.88
C VAL A 243 10.76 -1.33 14.54
N LEU A 244 11.91 -1.01 13.94
CA LEU A 244 12.91 -2.03 13.61
C LEU A 244 13.46 -2.73 14.85
N GLY A 245 13.71 -1.98 15.92
CA GLY A 245 14.07 -2.51 17.24
C GLY A 245 12.97 -3.42 17.80
N TYR A 246 11.70 -3.01 17.70
CA TYR A 246 10.58 -3.83 18.15
C TYR A 246 10.46 -5.15 17.37
N ILE A 247 10.57 -5.09 16.05
CA ILE A 247 10.50 -6.26 15.16
C ILE A 247 11.71 -7.17 15.36
N SER A 248 12.86 -6.66 15.78
CA SER A 248 14.10 -7.44 15.99
C SER A 248 14.27 -7.96 17.42
N ASN A 249 13.51 -7.43 18.38
CA ASN A 249 13.67 -7.74 19.81
C ASN A 249 13.26 -9.18 20.16
N GLU A 250 14.19 -9.93 20.74
CA GLU A 250 13.98 -11.30 21.23
C GLU A 250 14.11 -11.39 22.77
N THR A 251 14.50 -10.31 23.44
CA THR A 251 14.97 -10.35 24.84
C THR A 251 13.98 -9.71 25.82
N ARG A 252 13.41 -8.55 25.48
CA ARG A 252 12.49 -7.82 26.36
C ARG A 252 11.03 -8.13 26.07
N ARG A 253 10.18 -8.04 27.10
CA ARG A 253 8.73 -8.24 26.96
C ARG A 253 8.02 -6.91 26.72
N PHE A 254 7.19 -6.86 25.69
CA PHE A 254 6.31 -5.72 25.44
C PHE A 254 5.02 -5.79 26.28
N PHE A 255 4.32 -4.67 26.40
CA PHE A 255 2.91 -4.68 26.75
C PHE A 255 2.06 -5.28 25.62
N ILE A 256 0.84 -5.71 25.96
CA ILE A 256 0.01 -6.58 25.12
C ILE A 256 -0.20 -6.01 23.71
N TYR A 257 -0.44 -4.70 23.59
CA TYR A 257 -0.67 -4.05 22.29
C TYR A 257 0.51 -4.25 21.33
N VAL A 258 1.72 -3.85 21.75
CA VAL A 258 2.92 -3.97 20.91
C VAL A 258 3.30 -5.44 20.70
N ALA A 259 3.16 -6.29 21.72
CA ALA A 259 3.41 -7.73 21.59
C ALA A 259 2.57 -8.36 20.47
N ASN A 260 1.27 -8.12 20.46
CA ASN A 260 0.34 -8.68 19.47
C ASN A 260 0.63 -8.15 18.05
N ILE A 261 1.00 -6.88 17.92
CA ILE A 261 1.32 -6.28 16.62
C ILE A 261 2.64 -6.84 16.07
N VAL A 262 3.68 -6.93 16.89
CA VAL A 262 4.96 -7.51 16.49
C VAL A 262 4.78 -8.98 16.09
N GLU A 263 3.97 -9.74 16.83
CA GLU A 263 3.62 -11.11 16.47
C GLU A 263 2.91 -11.18 15.11
N LYS A 264 1.94 -10.29 14.85
CA LYS A 264 1.27 -10.20 13.55
C LYS A 264 2.26 -9.91 12.41
N ILE A 265 3.21 -8.98 12.61
CA ILE A 265 4.25 -8.68 11.61
C ILE A 265 5.14 -9.90 11.37
N ARG A 266 5.59 -10.55 12.45
CA ARG A 266 6.48 -11.73 12.40
C ARG A 266 5.83 -12.98 11.83
N LYS A 267 4.50 -13.07 11.86
CA LYS A 267 3.74 -14.17 11.23
C LYS A 267 3.91 -14.20 9.71
N PHE A 268 4.15 -13.05 9.08
CA PHE A 268 4.16 -12.89 7.63
C PHE A 268 5.48 -12.31 7.09
N SER A 269 6.44 -12.01 7.98
CA SER A 269 7.76 -11.52 7.62
C SER A 269 8.77 -11.94 8.69
N SER A 270 10.04 -12.05 8.31
CA SER A 270 11.14 -12.24 9.26
C SER A 270 11.84 -10.91 9.53
N PRO A 271 12.44 -10.71 10.73
CA PRO A 271 13.16 -9.47 11.05
C PRO A 271 14.22 -9.09 10.03
N ASN A 272 14.89 -10.07 9.43
CA ASN A 272 15.94 -9.86 8.43
C ASN A 272 15.45 -9.29 7.09
N GLN A 273 14.12 -9.27 6.86
CA GLN A 273 13.53 -8.64 5.69
C GLN A 273 13.29 -7.14 5.88
N TRP A 274 13.40 -6.63 7.11
CA TRP A 274 13.14 -5.23 7.45
C TRP A 274 14.40 -4.41 7.41
N ASN A 275 14.34 -3.28 6.71
CA ASN A 275 15.48 -2.41 6.46
C ASN A 275 15.14 -0.97 6.85
N TYR A 276 16.15 -0.27 7.37
CA TYR A 276 16.05 1.17 7.58
C TYR A 276 16.16 1.91 6.24
N VAL A 277 15.28 2.90 6.03
CA VAL A 277 15.38 3.90 4.96
C VAL A 277 15.32 5.30 5.56
N PRO A 278 16.17 6.25 5.16
CA PRO A 278 16.00 7.65 5.58
C PRO A 278 14.65 8.22 5.11
N THR A 279 13.99 9.04 5.94
CA THR A 279 12.68 9.65 5.64
C THR A 279 12.64 10.34 4.27
N ASN A 280 13.70 11.06 3.88
CA ASN A 280 13.78 11.76 2.59
C ASN A 280 13.98 10.84 1.37
N ARG A 281 14.09 9.53 1.58
CA ARG A 281 14.14 8.50 0.54
C ARG A 281 13.02 7.48 0.70
N ASN A 282 12.06 7.75 1.59
CA ASN A 282 10.93 6.88 1.85
C ASN A 282 9.74 7.32 0.97
N PRO A 283 9.41 6.59 -0.11
CA PRO A 283 8.29 6.97 -0.98
C PRO A 283 6.94 6.93 -0.25
N ALA A 284 6.82 6.20 0.87
CA ALA A 284 5.61 6.19 1.68
C ALA A 284 5.35 7.56 2.37
N ASP A 285 6.35 8.45 2.47
CA ASP A 285 6.19 9.82 2.96
C ASP A 285 5.18 10.61 2.11
N SER A 286 5.19 10.42 0.78
CA SER A 286 4.19 10.99 -0.13
C SER A 286 2.78 10.55 0.24
N GLY A 287 2.63 9.28 0.64
CA GLY A 287 1.37 8.70 1.08
C GLY A 287 0.83 9.26 2.39
N LYS A 288 1.67 9.85 3.26
CA LYS A 288 1.22 10.48 4.51
C LYS A 288 1.10 12.01 4.45
N ARG A 289 1.91 12.68 3.61
CA ARG A 289 1.94 14.15 3.49
C ARG A 289 0.92 14.73 2.51
N SER A 290 0.23 13.86 1.77
CA SER A 290 -0.56 14.19 0.59
C SER A 290 0.26 14.82 -0.53
N VAL A 291 -0.16 14.63 -1.77
CA VAL A 291 0.52 15.16 -2.96
C VAL A 291 -0.53 15.89 -3.78
N PRO A 292 -0.24 17.13 -4.25
CA PRO A 292 -1.13 17.81 -5.18
C PRO A 292 -1.40 16.94 -6.41
N ALA A 293 -2.63 16.93 -6.89
CA ALA A 293 -3.04 16.07 -8.01
C ALA A 293 -2.17 16.26 -9.27
N HIS A 294 -1.66 17.47 -9.53
CA HIS A 294 -0.81 17.74 -10.68
C HIS A 294 0.63 17.22 -10.53
N GLU A 295 1.10 16.97 -9.31
CA GLU A 295 2.46 16.46 -9.03
C GLU A 295 2.51 14.93 -8.89
N ILE A 296 1.35 14.26 -8.79
CA ILE A 296 1.32 12.81 -8.52
C ILE A 296 2.11 12.00 -9.56
N HIS A 297 2.06 12.40 -10.83
CA HIS A 297 2.72 11.71 -11.95
C HIS A 297 4.25 11.68 -11.82
N SER A 298 4.85 12.68 -11.18
CA SER A 298 6.29 12.81 -10.98
C SER A 298 6.73 12.45 -9.55
N SER A 299 5.78 12.07 -8.69
CA SER A 299 6.05 11.74 -7.29
C SER A 299 6.81 10.41 -7.13
N GLU A 300 7.56 10.29 -6.04
CA GLU A 300 8.20 9.03 -5.65
C GLU A 300 7.17 7.94 -5.33
N TRP A 301 5.92 8.29 -5.00
CA TRP A 301 4.84 7.33 -4.77
C TRP A 301 4.53 6.47 -6.00
N LEU A 302 4.56 7.05 -7.21
CA LEU A 302 4.31 6.31 -8.43
C LEU A 302 5.59 5.81 -9.09
N LEU A 303 6.64 6.65 -9.08
CA LEU A 303 7.89 6.33 -9.78
C LEU A 303 8.81 5.38 -9.00
N GLY A 304 8.61 5.30 -7.68
CA GLY A 304 9.44 4.58 -6.73
C GLY A 304 10.83 5.19 -6.53
N PRO A 305 11.56 4.76 -5.48
CA PRO A 305 12.87 5.32 -5.12
C PRO A 305 13.98 4.67 -5.97
N ARG A 306 14.01 4.99 -7.27
CA ARG A 306 14.90 4.35 -8.25
C ARG A 306 16.37 4.42 -7.86
N GLN A 307 16.84 5.54 -7.33
CA GLN A 307 18.23 5.73 -6.91
C GLN A 307 18.60 4.78 -5.75
N LEU A 308 17.67 4.56 -4.82
CA LEU A 308 17.88 3.66 -3.68
C LEU A 308 17.92 2.19 -4.10
N LEU A 309 17.07 1.80 -5.05
CA LEU A 309 16.88 0.40 -5.44
C LEU A 309 17.74 -0.03 -6.63
N PHE A 310 18.26 0.91 -7.42
CA PHE A 310 19.14 0.59 -8.56
C PHE A 310 20.62 0.70 -8.21
N SER A 311 20.96 1.32 -7.07
CA SER A 311 22.32 1.27 -6.55
C SER A 311 22.65 -0.10 -5.95
N GLU A 312 23.88 -0.56 -6.14
CA GLU A 312 24.41 -1.72 -5.43
C GLU A 312 24.50 -1.38 -3.94
N GLN A 313 23.54 -1.84 -3.15
CA GLN A 313 23.62 -1.72 -1.71
C GLN A 313 24.71 -2.67 -1.23
N LYS A 314 25.79 -2.13 -0.65
CA LYS A 314 26.63 -2.91 0.25
C LYS A 314 25.71 -3.44 1.34
N LYS A 315 25.69 -4.77 1.54
CA LYS A 315 25.07 -5.38 2.71
C LYS A 315 25.65 -4.67 3.93
N ASN A 316 24.87 -3.82 4.60
CA ASN A 316 25.20 -3.51 5.97
C ASN A 316 25.11 -4.83 6.73
N SER A 317 26.14 -5.08 7.54
CA SER A 317 26.29 -6.25 8.39
C SER A 317 24.97 -6.63 9.09
N GLU A 318 24.84 -7.92 9.39
CA GLU A 318 23.72 -8.60 10.07
C GLU A 318 23.47 -8.09 11.52
N ASP A 319 23.63 -6.80 11.77
CA ASP A 319 23.38 -6.20 13.07
C ASP A 319 21.88 -6.05 13.24
N LYS A 320 21.29 -6.96 14.04
CA LYS A 320 19.91 -6.84 14.50
C LYS A 320 19.70 -5.44 15.09
N TYR A 321 18.63 -4.77 14.69
CA TYR A 321 18.27 -3.46 15.25
C TYR A 321 18.00 -3.59 16.75
N GLN A 322 18.69 -2.79 17.55
CA GLN A 322 18.52 -2.78 19.01
C GLN A 322 17.34 -1.89 19.41
N LEU A 323 16.78 -2.14 20.59
CA LEU A 323 15.78 -1.26 21.19
C LEU A 323 16.43 0.09 21.53
N ILE A 324 15.73 1.18 21.22
CA ILE A 324 16.15 2.54 21.55
C ILE A 324 15.62 2.88 22.93
N ASP A 325 16.51 3.27 23.84
CA ASP A 325 16.21 3.70 25.22
C ASP A 325 15.14 2.85 25.93
N PRO A 326 15.34 1.52 26.03
CA PRO A 326 14.29 0.59 26.45
C PRO A 326 13.85 0.71 27.92
N GLU A 327 14.55 1.53 28.72
CA GLU A 327 14.15 1.85 30.09
C GLU A 327 13.11 2.99 30.15
N GLU A 328 13.13 3.90 29.17
CA GLU A 328 12.19 5.03 29.06
C GLU A 328 10.98 4.69 28.17
N ASP A 329 11.05 3.56 27.47
CA ASP A 329 10.00 3.12 26.56
C ASP A 329 8.79 2.54 27.32
N ARG A 330 7.68 3.28 27.25
CA ARG A 330 6.40 2.93 27.89
C ARG A 330 5.76 1.65 27.33
N GLU A 331 6.20 1.17 26.17
CA GLU A 331 5.71 -0.06 25.56
C GLU A 331 6.51 -1.30 25.99
N ILE A 332 7.64 -1.10 26.66
CA ILE A 332 8.52 -2.15 27.16
C ILE A 332 8.30 -2.33 28.66
N ARG A 333 8.18 -3.58 29.10
CA ARG A 333 8.11 -3.88 30.54
C ARG A 333 9.48 -3.70 31.17
N ALA A 334 9.52 -2.98 32.29
CA ALA A 334 10.72 -2.81 33.09
C ALA A 334 11.32 -4.17 33.47
N THR A 335 12.65 -4.27 33.40
CA THR A 335 13.36 -5.47 33.83
C THR A 335 13.44 -5.45 35.35
N VAL A 336 12.66 -6.31 36.02
CA VAL A 336 12.70 -6.42 37.48
C VAL A 336 13.69 -7.52 37.86
N ASN A 337 14.82 -7.13 38.44
CA ASN A 337 15.74 -8.06 39.07
C ASN A 337 15.19 -8.45 40.44
N VAL A 338 14.68 -9.68 40.55
CA VAL A 338 14.21 -10.22 41.84
C VAL A 338 15.31 -11.09 42.43
N PRO A 339 15.76 -10.86 43.68
CA PRO A 339 16.73 -11.74 44.31
C PRO A 339 16.14 -13.16 44.42
N LYS A 340 16.84 -14.13 43.82
CA LYS A 340 16.46 -15.54 43.88
C LYS A 340 17.11 -16.17 45.10
N THR A 341 16.32 -16.44 46.14
CA THR A 341 16.79 -17.20 47.31
C THR A 341 16.81 -18.68 46.95
N PHE A 342 18.00 -19.29 46.95
CA PHE A 342 18.14 -20.74 46.91
C PHE A 342 18.16 -21.25 48.35
N ALA A 343 17.25 -22.15 48.70
CA ALA A 343 17.37 -22.92 49.93
C ALA A 343 18.50 -23.95 49.74
N THR A 344 19.59 -23.81 50.49
CA THR A 344 20.59 -24.87 50.59
C THR A 344 19.94 -26.07 51.29
N PRO A 345 20.07 -27.30 50.74
CA PRO A 345 19.47 -28.49 51.33
C PRO A 345 20.06 -28.86 52.70
N GLU A 346 21.15 -28.23 53.11
CA GLU A 346 21.73 -28.39 54.45
C GLU A 346 21.04 -27.52 55.50
N ARG A 347 19.78 -27.86 55.80
CA ARG A 347 19.30 -27.67 57.16
C ARG A 347 19.88 -28.81 57.99
N LYS A 348 20.94 -28.53 58.78
CA LYS A 348 21.12 -29.24 60.05
C LYS A 348 19.82 -29.04 60.81
N GLY A 349 19.01 -30.09 60.89
CA GLY A 349 17.70 -30.05 61.54
C GLY A 349 17.85 -29.41 62.91
N ILE A 350 16.93 -28.52 63.27
CA ILE A 350 16.74 -28.18 64.68
C ILE A 350 16.23 -29.47 65.30
N GLY A 351 17.14 -30.21 65.93
CA GLY A 351 16.89 -31.53 66.50
C GLY A 351 15.68 -31.48 67.42
N THR A 352 14.82 -32.50 67.28
CA THR A 352 13.71 -32.78 68.20
C THR A 352 14.19 -33.24 69.58
N ASP A 353 15.51 -33.25 69.83
CA ASP A 353 16.14 -33.68 71.09
C ASP A 353 15.84 -32.77 72.30
N ARG A 354 15.05 -31.70 72.12
CA ARG A 354 14.62 -30.79 73.21
C ARG A 354 13.21 -31.07 73.74
N PHE A 355 12.50 -32.08 73.24
CA PHE A 355 11.14 -32.42 73.68
C PHE A 355 10.99 -33.88 74.13
N ASN A 356 12.03 -34.46 74.75
CA ASN A 356 11.90 -35.67 75.57
C ASN A 356 11.76 -35.31 77.05
#